data_AF-A0A5B0QHI5-F1
#
_entry.id   AF-A0A5B0QHI5-F1
#
_cell.length_a   1.000
_cell.length_b   1.000
_cell.length_c   1.000
_cell.angle_alpha   90.00
_cell.angle_beta   90.00
_cell.angle_gamma   90.00
#
_symmetry.space_group_name_H-M   'P 1'
#
loop_
_entity.id
_entity.type
_entity.pdbx_description
1 polymer ?
#
loop_
_entity_poly.entity_id
_entity_poly.type
_entity_poly.pdbx_seq_one_letter_code
_entity_poly.pdbx_strand_id
1 'polypeptide(L)' 'MVLAKLKETAETKLGKEVKKAVITVPAYFNNSQRLSTKDAGAIAGLDVLRIINKPTTAAIAYGLGEASDKKEKKE' A
#
# COMPACT_ATOMS: atom_id res chain seq x y z
N MET A 1 -0.77 6.85 -16.43
CA MET A 1 -0.22 6.98 -15.06
C MET A 1 -0.88 5.93 -14.16
N VAL A 2 -0.13 5.00 -13.55
CA VAL A 2 -0.70 3.85 -12.83
C VAL A 2 -1.27 4.23 -11.45
N LEU A 3 -0.50 4.95 -10.63
CA LEU A 3 -0.95 5.32 -9.27
C LEU A 3 -2.19 6.22 -9.27
N ALA A 4 -2.30 7.13 -10.24
CA ALA A 4 -3.50 7.95 -10.42
C ALA A 4 -4.74 7.09 -10.72
N LYS A 5 -4.62 6.05 -11.56
CA LYS A 5 -5.74 5.16 -11.86
C LYS A 5 -6.14 4.32 -10.65
N LEU A 6 -5.16 3.85 -9.87
CA LEU A 6 -5.43 3.11 -8.63
C LEU A 6 -6.11 3.98 -7.56
N LYS A 7 -5.74 5.26 -7.46
CA LYS A 7 -6.43 6.25 -6.62
C LYS A 7 -7.90 6.38 -7.03
N GLU A 8 -8.17 6.62 -8.32
CA GLU A 8 -9.54 6.74 -8.86
C GLU A 8 -10.38 5.48 -8.58
N THR A 9 -9.79 4.29 -8.74
CA THR A 9 -10.47 3.03 -8.41
C THR A 9 -10.83 2.94 -6.92
N ALA A 10 -9.91 3.33 -6.03
CA ALA A 10 -10.16 3.34 -4.60
C ALA A 10 -11.25 4.36 -4.22
N GLU A 11 -11.19 5.57 -4.78
CA GLU A 11 -12.18 6.63 -4.55
C GLU A 11 -13.57 6.22 -5.04
N THR A 12 -13.66 5.62 -6.22
CA THR A 12 -14.91 5.08 -6.77
C THR A 12 -15.51 4.01 -5.85
N LYS A 13 -14.67 3.12 -5.31
CA LYS A 13 -15.12 2.05 -4.41
C LYS A 13 -15.56 2.57 -3.04
N LEU A 14 -14.92 3.63 -2.53
CA LEU A 14 -15.15 4.18 -1.20
C LEU A 14 -16.14 5.35 -1.16
N GLY A 15 -16.47 5.94 -2.31
CA GLY A 15 -17.36 7.11 -2.42
C GLY A 15 -16.79 8.39 -1.81
N LYS A 16 -15.47 8.45 -1.59
CA LYS A 16 -14.77 9.59 -0.96
C LYS A 16 -13.36 9.73 -1.49
N GLU A 17 -12.81 10.94 -1.35
CA GLU A 17 -11.45 11.27 -1.77
C GLU A 17 -10.40 10.48 -0.96
N VAL A 18 -9.37 9.97 -1.65
CA VAL A 18 -8.25 9.23 -1.07
C VAL A 18 -7.00 10.09 -1.16
N LYS A 19 -6.59 10.63 -0.01
CA LYS A 19 -5.44 11.56 0.07
C LYS A 19 -4.14 10.90 0.50
N LYS A 20 -4.20 9.78 1.21
CA LYS A 20 -3.05 9.17 1.89
C LYS A 20 -2.86 7.73 1.45
N ALA A 21 -1.61 7.32 1.27
CA ALA A 21 -1.28 5.96 0.83
C ALA A 21 -0.01 5.41 1.48
N VAL A 22 0.05 4.09 1.58
CA VAL A 22 1.28 3.32 1.81
C VAL A 22 1.58 2.57 0.52
N ILE A 23 2.82 2.68 0.03
CA ILE A 23 3.22 2.09 -1.26
C ILE A 23 4.29 1.03 -1.01
N THR A 24 4.13 -0.13 -1.65
CA THR A 24 5.10 -1.22 -1.55
C THR A 24 6.22 -1.07 -2.58
N VAL A 25 7.44 -1.47 -2.23
CA VAL A 25 8.60 -1.56 -3.15
C VAL A 25 9.32 -2.90 -2.99
N PRO A 26 10.08 -3.35 -3.99
CA PRO A 26 10.98 -4.49 -3.84
C PRO A 26 11.99 -4.27 -2.71
N ALA A 27 12.34 -5.33 -1.97
CA ALA A 27 13.25 -5.22 -0.83
C ALA A 27 14.65 -4.72 -1.22
N TYR A 28 15.08 -5.00 -2.45
CA TYR A 28 16.38 -4.63 -3.00
C TYR A 28 16.39 -3.23 -3.66
N PHE A 29 15.31 -2.45 -3.57
CA PHE A 29 15.32 -1.07 -4.06
C PHE A 29 16.28 -0.20 -3.25
N ASN A 30 17.16 0.49 -3.96
CA ASN A 30 18.08 1.46 -3.37
C ASN A 30 17.35 2.76 -2.99
N ASN A 31 18.06 3.69 -2.35
CA ASN A 31 17.47 4.93 -1.86
C ASN A 31 16.87 5.80 -2.99
N SER A 32 17.55 5.92 -4.13
CA SER A 32 17.07 6.71 -5.26
C SER A 32 15.76 6.16 -5.81
N GLN A 33 15.67 4.85 -6.04
CA GLN A 33 14.45 4.20 -6.53
C GLN A 33 13.28 4.35 -5.55
N ARG A 34 13.54 4.34 -4.24
CA ARG A 34 12.53 4.59 -3.20
C ARG A 34 12.01 6.02 -3.24
N LEU A 35 12.91 7.00 -3.36
CA LEU A 35 12.55 8.40 -3.49
C LEU A 35 11.72 8.63 -4.77
N SER A 36 12.15 8.10 -5.91
CA SER A 36 11.37 8.19 -7.16
C SER A 36 9.98 7.56 -7.03
N THR A 37 9.85 6.47 -6.26
CA THR A 37 8.53 5.85 -6.01
C THR A 37 7.66 6.75 -5.13
N LYS A 38 8.25 7.40 -4.12
CA LYS A 38 7.55 8.37 -3.27
C LYS A 38 7.08 9.58 -4.09
N ASP A 39 7.95 10.10 -4.95
CA ASP A 39 7.65 11.23 -5.84
C ASP A 39 6.55 10.88 -6.84
N ALA A 40 6.56 9.66 -7.39
CA ALA A 40 5.47 9.16 -8.23
C ALA A 40 4.12 9.16 -7.50
N GLY A 41 4.11 8.86 -6.19
CA GLY A 41 2.92 8.98 -5.35
C GLY A 41 2.46 10.43 -5.18
N ALA A 42 3.40 11.36 -4.92
CA ALA A 42 3.09 12.79 -4.82
C ALA A 42 2.53 13.35 -6.13
N ILE A 43 3.12 13.00 -7.28
CA ILE A 43 2.63 13.37 -8.62
C ILE A 43 1.23 12.81 -8.89
N ALA A 44 0.88 11.66 -8.31
CA ALA A 44 -0.47 11.08 -8.38
C ALA A 44 -1.47 11.72 -7.40
N GLY A 45 -1.07 12.75 -6.64
CA GLY A 45 -1.92 13.41 -5.65
C GLY A 45 -2.16 12.56 -4.41
N LEU A 46 -1.17 11.76 -4.00
CA LEU A 46 -1.18 10.95 -2.78
C LEU A 46 -0.07 11.42 -1.83
N ASP A 47 -0.43 11.65 -0.57
CA ASP A 47 0.51 11.78 0.54
C ASP A 47 1.02 10.39 0.94
N VAL A 48 2.27 10.11 0.58
CA VAL A 48 2.91 8.82 0.80
C VAL A 48 3.45 8.75 2.23
N LEU A 49 2.64 8.15 3.11
CA LEU A 49 2.93 8.02 4.54
C LEU A 49 4.12 7.09 4.81
N ARG A 50 4.23 6.02 4.03
CA ARG A 50 5.29 5.03 4.19
C ARG A 50 5.57 4.31 2.87
N ILE A 51 6.85 4.10 2.60
CA ILE A 51 7.32 3.11 1.62
C ILE A 51 7.69 1.85 2.39
N ILE A 52 7.04 0.72 2.08
CA ILE A 52 7.23 -0.55 2.79
C ILE A 52 7.74 -1.63 1.84
N ASN A 53 8.52 -2.57 2.36
CA ASN A 53 9.02 -3.68 1.56
C ASN A 53 7.87 -4.65 1.26
N LYS A 54 7.82 -5.12 0.01
CA LYS A 54 6.87 -6.15 -0.42
C LYS A 54 6.91 -7.42 0.44
N PRO A 55 8.07 -8.07 0.72
CA PRO A 55 8.07 -9.28 1.54
C PRO A 55 7.59 -9.04 2.98
N THR A 56 7.92 -7.88 3.57
CA THR A 56 7.40 -7.50 4.89
C THR A 56 5.89 -7.32 4.87
N THR A 57 5.35 -6.69 3.82
CA THR A 57 3.90 -6.52 3.66
C THR A 57 3.19 -7.86 3.49
N ALA A 58 3.78 -8.79 2.73
CA ALA A 58 3.26 -10.15 2.57
C ALA A 58 3.26 -10.92 3.90
N ALA A 59 4.34 -10.82 4.70
CA ALA A 59 4.41 -11.43 6.02
C ALA A 59 3.36 -10.86 6.99
N ILE A 60 3.13 -9.54 6.97
CA ILE A 60 2.07 -8.90 7.75
C ILE A 60 0.70 -9.41 7.32
N ALA A 61 0.43 -9.48 6.02
CA ALA A 61 -0.84 -9.96 5.49
C ALA A 61 -1.09 -11.43 5.88
N TYR A 62 -0.07 -12.28 5.79
CA TYR A 62 -0.16 -13.68 6.22
C TYR A 62 -0.45 -13.80 7.73
N GLY A 63 0.31 -13.08 8.56
CA GLY A 63 0.12 -13.11 10.01
C GLY A 63 -1.24 -12.58 10.46
N LEU A 64 -1.80 -11.58 9.75
CA LEU A 64 -3.15 -11.09 10.01
C LEU A 64 -4.24 -12.04 9.50
N GLY A 65 -4.05 -12.66 8.33
CA GLY A 65 -4.95 -13.66 7.79
C GLY A 65 -5.09 -14.86 8.73
N GLU A 66 -3.98 -15.44 9.15
CA GLU A 66 -3.99 -16.56 10.11
C GLU A 66 -4.61 -16.19 11.47
N ALA A 67 -4.44 -14.95 11.92
CA ALA A 67 -5.05 -14.46 13.16
C ALA A 67 -6.58 -14.29 13.04
N SER A 68 -7.07 -14.00 11.83
CA SER A 68 -8.50 -13.85 11.54
C SER A 68 -9.19 -15.22 11.48
N ASP A 69 -8.59 -16.18 10.76
CA ASP A 69 -9.08 -17.58 10.68
C ASP A 69 -9.09 -18.29 12.05
N LYS A 70 -8.16 -17.96 12.95
CA LYS A 70 -8.13 -18.52 14.31
C LYS A 70 -9.20 -17.96 15.24
N LYS A 71 -9.76 -16.78 14.95
CA LYS A 71 -10.87 -16.21 15.73
C LYS A 71 -12.20 -16.83 15.35
N GLU A 72 -12.44 -17.10 14.07
CA GLU A 72 -13.69 -17.76 13.60
C GLU A 72 -13.82 -19.22 14.05
N LYS A 73 -12.70 -19.92 14.35
CA LYS A 73 -12.75 -21.30 14.89
C LYS A 73 -12.93 -21.39 16.41
N LYS A 74 -13.05 -20.25 17.11
CA LYS A 74 -13.17 -20.20 18.58
C LYS A 74 -14.52 -19.66 19.08
N GLU A 75 -15.45 -19.37 18.19
CA GLU A 75 -16.87 -19.11 18.49
C GLU A 75 -17.72 -20.31 18.04
#